data_AF-A0A2N6E9P6-F1
#
_entry.id   AF-A0A2N6E9P6-F1
#
_cell.length_a   1.000
_cell.length_b   1.000
_cell.length_c   1.000
_cell.angle_alpha   90.00
_cell.angle_beta   90.00
_cell.angle_gamma   90.00
#
_symmetry.space_group_name_H-M   'P 1'
#
loop_
_entity.id
_entity.type
_entity.pdbx_description
1 polymer ?
#
loop_
_entity_poly.entity_id
_entity_poly.type
_entity_poly.pdbx_seq_one_letter_code
_entity_poly.pdbx_strand_id
1 'polypeptide(L)'
;MAATSCAGFSYVEVLVATVLVAVALVPIGEALQEAVSGAYAGEAHAVGRHRLEAKLEEVLAEPFSALEHAAAAAGGAETASSYSDDVTVAERRLVYLAPYDADDADGDADPFTGGDEGVIWVQVAIEDSGQSLETLTSGH
;
A
#
# COMPACT_ATOMS: atom_id res chain seq x y z
N MET A 1 32.26 -20.28 -63.24
CA MET A 1 31.26 -19.92 -62.22
C MET A 1 32.02 -19.73 -60.92
N ALA A 2 32.43 -18.49 -60.63
CA ALA A 2 33.32 -18.18 -59.52
C ALA A 2 32.52 -18.12 -58.21
N ALA A 3 32.93 -18.88 -57.21
CA ALA A 3 32.42 -18.80 -55.85
C ALA A 3 33.17 -17.67 -55.13
N THR A 4 32.47 -16.58 -54.81
CA THR A 4 33.03 -15.48 -54.02
C THR A 4 32.99 -15.84 -52.54
N SER A 5 34.16 -15.95 -51.91
CA SER A 5 34.32 -16.24 -50.48
C SER A 5 34.03 -14.99 -49.64
N CYS A 6 32.86 -14.91 -49.01
CA CYS A 6 32.58 -13.94 -47.94
C CYS A 6 32.78 -14.60 -46.57
N ALA A 7 34.03 -14.80 -46.15
CA ALA A 7 34.37 -15.37 -44.83
C ALA A 7 35.09 -14.38 -43.89
N GLY A 8 35.51 -13.21 -44.39
CA GLY A 8 36.30 -12.24 -43.62
C GLY A 8 35.53 -11.36 -42.63
N PHE A 9 34.21 -11.19 -42.82
CA PHE A 9 33.39 -10.34 -41.95
C PHE A 9 32.90 -11.03 -40.67
N SER A 10 32.82 -12.37 -40.65
CA SER A 10 32.28 -13.12 -39.51
C SER A 10 33.15 -13.02 -38.25
N TYR A 11 34.48 -13.06 -38.39
CA TYR A 11 35.37 -12.96 -37.22
C TYR A 11 35.32 -11.56 -36.57
N VAL A 12 35.32 -10.50 -37.41
CA VAL A 12 35.22 -9.12 -36.94
C VAL A 12 33.85 -8.88 -36.29
N GLU A 13 32.78 -9.40 -36.87
CA GLU A 13 31.42 -9.33 -36.31
C GLU A 13 31.33 -10.01 -34.95
N VAL A 14 31.89 -11.21 -34.80
CA VAL A 14 31.92 -11.93 -33.51
C VAL A 14 32.73 -11.15 -32.46
N LEU A 15 33.86 -10.56 -32.85
CA LEU A 15 34.69 -9.76 -31.93
C LEU A 15 33.96 -8.50 -31.49
N VAL A 16 33.32 -7.79 -32.42
CA VAL A 16 32.50 -6.61 -32.13
C VAL A 16 31.30 -6.98 -31.25
N ALA A 17 30.59 -8.06 -31.56
CA ALA A 17 29.46 -8.55 -30.75
C ALA A 17 29.92 -8.90 -29.32
N THR A 18 31.08 -9.53 -29.17
CA THR A 18 31.63 -9.85 -27.85
C THR A 18 31.95 -8.59 -27.05
N VAL A 19 32.55 -7.58 -27.68
CA VAL A 19 32.84 -6.28 -27.05
C VAL A 19 31.54 -5.58 -26.66
N LEU A 20 30.53 -5.59 -27.52
CA LEU A 20 29.22 -4.98 -27.22
C LEU A 20 28.53 -5.68 -26.04
N VAL A 21 28.55 -7.02 -25.98
CA VAL A 21 28.01 -7.77 -24.84
C VAL A 21 28.78 -7.44 -23.55
N ALA A 22 30.10 -7.38 -23.60
CA ALA A 22 30.92 -7.05 -22.44
C ALA A 22 30.64 -5.64 -21.91
N VAL A 23 30.48 -4.66 -22.80
CA VAL A 23 30.15 -3.26 -22.44
C VAL A 23 28.72 -3.16 -21.90
N ALA A 24 27.76 -3.90 -22.47
CA ALA A 24 26.37 -3.89 -22.03
C ALA A 24 26.12 -4.60 -20.70
N LEU A 25 27.03 -5.49 -20.26
CA LEU A 25 26.81 -6.34 -19.10
C LEU A 25 26.64 -5.56 -17.79
N VAL A 26 27.37 -4.45 -17.63
CA VAL A 26 27.33 -3.61 -16.43
C VAL A 26 25.96 -2.94 -16.25
N PRO A 27 25.46 -2.14 -17.21
CA PRO A 27 24.12 -1.52 -17.07
C PRO A 27 22.98 -2.55 -17.05
N ILE A 28 23.14 -3.72 -17.70
CA ILE A 28 22.15 -4.81 -17.60
C ILE A 28 22.09 -5.36 -16.18
N GLY A 29 23.24 -5.57 -15.53
CA GLY A 29 23.30 -6.05 -14.15
C GLY A 29 22.62 -5.08 -13.17
N GLU A 30 22.89 -3.78 -13.31
CA GLU A 30 22.25 -2.73 -12.51
C GLU A 30 20.74 -2.70 -12.72
N ALA A 31 20.29 -2.74 -13.98
CA ALA A 31 18.87 -2.76 -14.31
C ALA A 31 18.15 -4.01 -13.76
N LEU A 32 18.80 -5.18 -13.76
CA LEU A 32 18.24 -6.40 -13.20
C LEU A 32 18.11 -6.34 -11.67
N GLN A 33 19.10 -5.78 -10.97
CA GLN A 33 19.05 -5.61 -9.52
C GLN A 33 17.92 -4.66 -9.10
N GLU A 34 17.77 -3.55 -9.82
CA GLU A 34 16.68 -2.59 -9.61
C GLU A 34 15.33 -3.24 -9.91
N ALA A 35 15.21 -3.95 -11.03
CA ALA A 35 13.96 -4.64 -11.40
C ALA A 35 13.54 -5.69 -10.36
N VAL A 36 14.48 -6.47 -9.84
CA VAL A 36 14.21 -7.48 -8.80
C VAL A 36 13.82 -6.81 -7.49
N SER A 37 14.54 -5.77 -7.07
CA SER A 37 14.23 -5.02 -5.84
C SER A 37 12.85 -4.36 -5.92
N GLY A 38 12.54 -3.74 -7.07
CA GLY A 38 11.23 -3.17 -7.36
C GLY A 38 10.11 -4.20 -7.42
N ALA A 39 10.38 -5.41 -7.92
CA ALA A 39 9.39 -6.50 -7.93
C ALA A 39 9.03 -6.96 -6.52
N TYR A 40 10.02 -7.17 -5.64
CA TYR A 40 9.78 -7.54 -4.25
C TYR A 40 9.04 -6.45 -3.47
N ALA A 41 9.43 -5.18 -3.64
CA ALA A 41 8.74 -4.06 -3.02
C ALA A 41 7.28 -3.93 -3.52
N GLY A 42 7.07 -4.11 -4.83
CA GLY A 42 5.74 -4.09 -5.44
C GLY A 42 4.83 -5.21 -4.93
N GLU A 43 5.36 -6.43 -4.80
CA GLU A 43 4.63 -7.57 -4.24
C GLU A 43 4.25 -7.33 -2.78
N ALA A 44 5.19 -6.90 -1.94
CA ALA A 44 4.94 -6.59 -0.54
C ALA A 44 3.87 -5.49 -0.39
N HIS A 45 3.94 -4.43 -1.20
CA HIS A 45 2.93 -3.39 -1.22
C HIS A 45 1.55 -3.89 -1.64
N ALA A 46 1.47 -4.73 -2.69
CA ALA A 46 0.22 -5.30 -3.17
C ALA A 46 -0.44 -6.22 -2.11
N VAL A 47 0.35 -7.07 -1.46
CA VAL A 47 -0.11 -7.94 -0.36
C VAL A 47 -0.62 -7.10 0.80
N GLY A 48 0.15 -6.09 1.24
CA GLY A 48 -0.26 -5.18 2.30
C GLY A 48 -1.57 -4.44 1.96
N ARG A 49 -1.71 -3.99 0.71
CA ARG A 49 -2.92 -3.31 0.23
C ARG A 49 -4.15 -4.22 0.31
N HIS A 50 -4.06 -5.45 -0.16
CA HIS A 50 -5.18 -6.40 -0.09
C HIS A 50 -5.54 -6.76 1.36
N ARG A 51 -4.57 -6.83 2.27
CA ARG A 51 -4.83 -7.07 3.70
C ARG A 51 -5.58 -5.92 4.36
N LEU A 52 -5.24 -4.68 4.00
CA LEU A 52 -5.94 -3.49 4.45
C LEU A 52 -7.36 -3.42 3.90
N GLU A 53 -7.54 -3.66 2.60
CA GLU A 53 -8.86 -3.71 1.95
C GLU A 53 -9.77 -4.77 2.58
N ALA A 54 -9.28 -5.99 2.76
CA ALA A 54 -10.04 -7.06 3.38
C ALA A 54 -10.48 -6.72 4.82
N LYS A 55 -9.59 -6.08 5.59
CA LYS A 55 -9.93 -5.67 6.96
C LYS A 55 -10.89 -4.49 6.98
N LEU A 56 -10.76 -3.54 6.05
CA LEU A 56 -11.70 -2.45 5.92
C LEU A 56 -13.09 -2.96 5.55
N GLU A 57 -13.18 -3.88 4.59
CA GLU A 57 -14.45 -4.53 4.21
C GLU A 57 -15.07 -5.29 5.39
N GLU A 58 -14.26 -5.99 6.18
CA GLU A 58 -14.70 -6.66 7.42
C GLU A 58 -15.33 -5.65 8.41
N VAL A 59 -14.67 -4.51 8.64
CA VAL A 59 -15.16 -3.46 9.55
C VAL A 59 -16.41 -2.77 8.99
N LEU A 60 -16.44 -2.47 7.69
CA LEU A 60 -17.58 -1.83 7.04
C LEU A 60 -18.81 -2.75 6.90
N ALA A 61 -18.63 -4.06 7.05
CA ALA A 61 -19.73 -5.02 7.10
C ALA A 61 -20.48 -4.98 8.46
N GLU A 62 -19.90 -4.36 9.49
CA GLU A 62 -20.54 -4.23 10.79
C GLU A 62 -21.69 -3.22 10.76
N PRO A 63 -22.71 -3.38 11.62
CA PRO A 63 -23.76 -2.39 11.76
C PRO A 63 -23.21 -1.03 12.17
N PHE A 64 -23.74 0.04 11.59
CA PHE A 64 -23.27 1.41 11.88
C PHE A 64 -23.29 1.74 13.38
N SER A 65 -24.33 1.33 14.11
CA SER A 65 -24.42 1.54 15.56
C SER A 65 -23.34 0.81 16.38
N ALA A 66 -22.79 -0.30 15.86
CA ALA A 66 -21.66 -0.98 16.49
C ALA A 66 -20.36 -0.17 16.27
N LEU A 67 -20.20 0.39 15.06
CA LEU A 67 -19.08 1.28 14.74
C LEU A 67 -19.13 2.57 15.57
N GLU A 68 -20.31 3.17 15.75
CA GLU A 68 -20.47 4.35 16.62
C GLU A 68 -20.06 4.04 18.06
N HIS A 69 -20.51 2.90 18.59
CA HIS A 69 -20.15 2.49 19.94
C HIS A 69 -18.64 2.27 20.09
N ALA A 70 -18.01 1.63 19.11
CA ALA A 70 -16.57 1.40 19.10
C ALA A 70 -15.78 2.70 18.94
N ALA A 71 -16.24 3.65 18.13
CA ALA A 71 -15.64 4.97 17.97
C ALA A 71 -15.69 5.77 19.29
N ALA A 72 -16.86 5.79 19.94
CA ALA A 72 -17.02 6.41 21.25
C ALA A 72 -16.14 5.76 22.33
N ALA A 73 -15.96 4.44 22.27
CA ALA A 73 -15.09 3.71 23.19
C ALA A 73 -13.59 3.96 22.94
N ALA A 74 -13.19 4.15 21.68
CA ALA A 74 -11.82 4.51 21.31
C ALA A 74 -11.48 5.96 21.75
N GLY A 75 -12.46 6.86 21.71
CA GLY A 75 -12.34 8.22 22.24
C GLY A 75 -11.49 9.16 21.38
N GLY A 76 -11.19 8.80 20.13
CA GLY A 76 -10.50 9.66 19.17
C GLY A 76 -9.76 8.91 18.06
N ALA A 77 -9.34 9.65 17.03
CA ALA A 77 -8.71 9.10 15.81
C ALA A 77 -7.33 8.46 16.04
N GLU A 78 -6.65 8.78 17.15
CA GLU A 78 -5.32 8.25 17.46
C GLU A 78 -5.36 6.95 18.29
N THR A 79 -6.53 6.54 18.77
CA THR A 79 -6.69 5.36 19.62
C THR A 79 -7.19 4.17 18.82
N ALA A 80 -6.45 3.07 18.86
CA ALA A 80 -6.86 1.83 18.22
C ALA A 80 -8.16 1.29 18.84
N SER A 81 -9.15 1.00 18.00
CA SER A 81 -10.45 0.46 18.40
C SER A 81 -10.38 -1.04 18.67
N SER A 82 -11.47 -1.59 19.21
CA SER A 82 -11.67 -3.03 19.45
C SER A 82 -11.65 -3.90 18.19
N TYR A 83 -11.73 -3.30 17.00
CA TYR A 83 -11.64 -4.02 15.72
C TYR A 83 -10.20 -4.30 15.28
N SER A 84 -9.21 -3.73 15.97
CA SER A 84 -7.80 -4.02 15.72
C SER A 84 -7.49 -5.50 15.99
N ASP A 85 -6.55 -6.05 15.23
CA ASP A 85 -6.03 -7.39 15.51
C ASP A 85 -5.37 -7.42 16.91
N ASP A 86 -5.17 -8.63 17.46
CA ASP A 86 -4.53 -8.84 18.76
C ASP A 86 -3.03 -8.49 18.73
N VAL A 87 -2.50 -7.93 19.84
CA VAL A 87 -1.11 -7.48 19.97
C VAL A 87 -0.05 -8.56 19.70
N THR A 88 -0.44 -9.84 19.74
CA THR A 88 0.44 -10.98 19.44
C THR A 88 0.56 -11.30 17.95
N VAL A 89 -0.26 -10.68 17.09
CA VAL A 89 -0.25 -10.91 15.64
C VAL A 89 0.86 -10.07 15.00
N ALA A 90 1.74 -10.73 14.23
CA ALA A 90 2.72 -10.03 13.40
C ALA A 90 2.02 -9.25 12.28
N GLU A 91 2.52 -8.05 11.97
CA GLU A 91 1.90 -7.14 11.00
C GLU A 91 0.43 -6.87 11.35
N ARG A 92 0.23 -6.47 12.61
CA ARG A 92 -1.09 -6.24 13.19
C ARG A 92 -1.83 -5.17 12.39
N ARG A 93 -3.07 -5.44 12.01
CA ARG A 93 -3.93 -4.43 11.40
C ARG A 93 -4.62 -3.66 12.52
N LEU A 94 -4.30 -2.38 12.62
CA LEU A 94 -4.90 -1.43 13.55
C LEU A 94 -6.10 -0.79 12.88
N VAL A 95 -7.20 -0.70 13.61
CA VAL A 95 -8.43 -0.05 13.14
C VAL A 95 -8.71 1.15 14.04
N TYR A 96 -8.72 2.33 13.47
CA TYR A 96 -9.05 3.58 14.14
C TYR A 96 -10.44 4.02 13.71
N LEU A 97 -11.22 4.49 14.68
CA LEU A 97 -12.59 4.93 14.50
C LEU A 97 -12.80 6.24 15.26
N ALA A 98 -13.34 7.24 14.57
CA ALA A 98 -13.70 8.51 15.19
C ALA A 98 -14.97 9.09 14.55
N PRO A 99 -15.85 9.76 15.32
CA PRO A 99 -16.85 10.64 14.75
C PRO A 99 -16.17 11.67 13.84
N TYR A 100 -16.79 11.98 12.70
CA TYR A 100 -16.22 12.90 11.73
C TYR A 100 -17.05 14.17 11.68
N ASP A 101 -16.41 15.31 11.87
CA ASP A 101 -17.00 16.64 11.67
C ASP A 101 -16.63 17.14 10.28
N ALA A 102 -17.61 17.15 9.38
CA ALA A 102 -17.46 17.66 8.02
C ALA A 102 -17.87 19.13 7.90
N ASP A 103 -18.65 19.66 8.84
CA ASP A 103 -19.26 20.99 8.75
C ASP A 103 -18.53 22.07 9.56
N ASP A 104 -17.60 21.68 10.44
CA ASP A 104 -16.79 22.54 11.32
C ASP A 104 -17.69 23.51 12.11
N ALA A 105 -18.84 23.01 12.57
CA ALA A 105 -19.85 23.82 13.23
C ALA A 105 -19.37 24.44 14.56
N ASP A 106 -18.40 23.81 15.23
CA ASP A 106 -17.80 24.33 16.47
C ASP A 106 -16.60 25.28 16.22
N GLY A 107 -16.07 25.32 15.00
CA GLY A 107 -15.11 26.30 14.51
C GLY A 107 -13.69 26.11 15.03
N ASP A 108 -13.32 24.89 15.44
CA ASP A 108 -11.96 24.54 15.87
C ASP A 108 -11.08 23.94 14.76
N ALA A 109 -11.66 23.68 13.58
CA ALA A 109 -11.02 23.09 12.41
C ALA A 109 -10.39 21.70 12.64
N ASP A 110 -10.77 21.02 13.72
CA ASP A 110 -10.41 19.63 13.98
C ASP A 110 -11.56 18.72 13.51
N PRO A 111 -11.32 17.84 12.51
CA PRO A 111 -12.38 17.00 11.94
C PRO A 111 -12.84 15.86 12.87
N PHE A 112 -12.30 15.76 14.09
CA PHE A 112 -12.62 14.70 15.07
C PHE A 112 -13.16 15.23 16.40
N THR A 113 -13.32 16.53 16.53
CA THR A 113 -14.11 17.23 17.56
C THR A 113 -15.47 17.60 16.97
N GLY A 114 -16.48 17.89 17.79
CA GLY A 114 -17.78 18.36 17.27
C GLY A 114 -18.65 17.37 16.46
N GLY A 115 -18.10 16.23 16.02
CA GLY A 115 -18.61 15.22 15.09
C GLY A 115 -20.06 15.27 14.62
N ASP A 116 -20.25 15.22 13.30
CA ASP A 116 -21.56 15.10 12.66
C ASP A 116 -22.27 13.80 13.09
N GLU A 117 -23.55 13.92 13.45
CA GLU A 117 -24.36 12.75 13.78
C GLU A 117 -24.49 11.84 12.55
N GLY A 118 -24.12 10.58 12.73
CA GLY A 118 -24.25 9.58 11.67
C GLY A 118 -23.10 9.52 10.67
N VAL A 119 -21.94 10.14 10.91
CA VAL A 119 -20.73 9.94 10.09
C VAL A 119 -19.54 9.49 10.93
N ILE A 120 -18.85 8.44 10.48
CA ILE A 120 -17.66 7.88 11.13
C ILE A 120 -16.52 7.84 10.13
N TRP A 121 -15.37 8.33 10.57
CA TRP A 121 -14.09 8.09 9.93
C TRP A 121 -13.51 6.75 10.38
N VAL A 122 -13.11 5.95 9.39
CA VAL A 122 -12.52 4.63 9.59
C VAL A 122 -11.17 4.59 8.91
N GLN A 123 -10.13 4.23 9.65
CA GLN A 123 -8.82 3.96 9.08
C GLN A 123 -8.31 2.60 9.52
N VAL A 124 -7.77 1.84 8.56
CA VAL A 124 -7.04 0.62 8.82
C VAL A 124 -5.57 0.85 8.47
N ALA A 125 -4.66 0.51 9.37
CA ALA A 125 -3.22 0.60 9.15
C ALA A 125 -2.53 -0.71 9.50
N ILE A 126 -1.42 -1.03 8.83
CA ILE A 126 -0.52 -2.09 9.28
C ILE A 126 0.50 -1.45 10.23
N GLU A 127 0.60 -1.98 11.44
CA GLU A 127 1.53 -1.50 12.47
C GLU A 127 2.97 -1.46 11.92
N ASP A 128 3.66 -0.34 12.18
CA ASP A 128 5.06 -0.08 11.78
C ASP A 128 5.40 -0.12 10.26
N SER A 129 4.41 -0.21 9.37
CA SER A 129 4.67 -0.25 7.92
C SER A 129 4.47 1.08 7.18
N GLY A 130 3.74 2.02 7.80
CA GLY A 130 3.31 3.27 7.15
C GLY A 130 2.22 3.06 6.07
N GLN A 131 1.72 1.84 5.88
CA GLN A 131 0.60 1.57 4.98
C GLN A 131 -0.72 1.73 5.72
N SER A 132 -1.60 2.56 5.18
CA SER A 132 -2.97 2.73 5.66
C SER A 132 -3.98 2.86 4.53
N LEU A 133 -5.24 2.63 4.88
CA LEU A 133 -6.42 2.89 4.04
C LEU A 133 -7.49 3.51 4.93
N GLU A 134 -8.13 4.56 4.45
CA GLU A 134 -9.17 5.27 5.18
C GLU A 134 -10.41 5.50 4.32
N THR A 135 -11.54 5.67 4.98
CA THR A 135 -12.83 5.98 4.37
C THR A 135 -13.74 6.67 5.38
N LEU A 136 -14.82 7.25 4.88
CA LEU A 136 -15.97 7.66 5.67
C LEU A 136 -17.09 6.64 5.48
N THR A 137 -17.84 6.38 6.55
CA THR A 137 -19.09 5.62 6.51
C THR A 137 -20.19 6.39 7.23
N SER A 138 -21.43 6.24 6.78
CA SER A 138 -22.57 6.96 7.34
C SER A 138 -23.73 6.02 7.67
N GLY A 139 -24.39 6.29 8.79
CA GLY A 139 -25.63 5.63 9.20
C GLY A 139 -26.81 6.20 8.44
N HIS A 140 -27.69 5.33 7.94
CA HIS A 140 -28.90 5.72 7.21
C HIS A 140 -30.17 5.46 8.01
#